data_AF-A0A957UVI2-F1
#
_entry.id   AF-A0A957UVI2-F1
#
_cell.length_a   1.000
_cell.length_b   1.000
_cell.length_c   1.000
_cell.angle_alpha   90.00
_cell.angle_beta   90.00
_cell.angle_gamma   90.00
#
_symmetry.space_group_name_H-M   'P 1'
#
loop_
_entity.id
_entity.type
_entity.pdbx_description
1 polymer ?
#
loop_
_entity_poly.entity_id
_entity_poly.type
_entity_poly.pdbx_seq_one_letter_code
_entity_poly.pdbx_strand_id
1 'polypeptide(L)'
;LLAALRPQQPCPVCTNAELVDRYLSETVLASLAKSNAIIEKYRASAGLCLHHFGTLLAHTHTPGTRQAIIDAQLAVWSALDAELAEFIRKNDHRFRREGFGAERDSWER
;
A
#
# COMPACT_ATOMS: atom_id res chain seq x y z
N LEU A 1 27.50 0.65 -26.44
CA LEU A 1 26.66 -0.55 -26.27
C LEU A 1 25.47 -0.30 -25.33
N LEU A 2 25.67 0.03 -24.05
CA LEU A 2 24.55 0.27 -23.10
C LEU A 2 23.55 1.35 -23.52
N ALA A 3 23.99 2.43 -24.17
CA ALA A 3 23.11 3.48 -24.65
C ALA A 3 22.11 2.99 -25.72
N ALA A 4 22.49 1.99 -26.54
CA ALA A 4 21.63 1.42 -27.57
C ALA A 4 20.53 0.49 -27.00
N LEU A 5 20.66 0.08 -25.73
CA LEU A 5 19.69 -0.76 -25.04
C LEU A 5 18.67 0.06 -24.23
N ARG A 6 18.82 1.39 -24.20
CA ARG A 6 17.88 2.27 -23.50
C ARG A 6 16.62 2.48 -24.34
N PRO A 7 15.45 2.62 -23.69
CA PRO A 7 14.23 2.97 -24.40
C PRO A 7 14.42 4.32 -25.11
N GLN A 8 14.22 4.34 -26.43
CA GLN A 8 14.27 5.57 -27.24
C GLN A 8 12.97 6.39 -27.12
N GLN A 9 11.91 5.76 -26.62
CA GLN A 9 10.60 6.33 -26.34
C GLN A 9 10.06 5.67 -25.06
N PRO A 10 9.09 6.29 -24.37
CA PRO A 10 8.40 5.65 -23.25
C PRO A 10 7.83 4.29 -23.67
N CYS A 11 7.96 3.29 -22.79
CA CYS A 11 7.35 2.00 -23.01
C CYS A 11 5.83 2.14 -22.94
N PRO A 12 5.05 1.73 -23.97
CA PRO A 12 3.60 1.85 -23.95
C PRO A 12 2.94 1.14 -22.76
N VAL A 13 3.52 0.04 -22.29
CA VAL A 13 3.05 -0.71 -21.12
C VAL A 13 3.25 0.11 -19.84
N CYS A 14 4.42 0.72 -19.67
CA CYS A 14 4.70 1.57 -18.51
C CYS A 14 3.79 2.80 -18.50
N THR A 15 3.62 3.46 -19.65
CA THR A 15 2.69 4.59 -19.79
C THR A 15 1.26 4.19 -19.44
N ASN A 16 0.80 3.01 -19.90
CA ASN A 16 -0.53 2.52 -19.55
C ASN A 16 -0.67 2.21 -18.05
N ALA A 17 0.36 1.62 -17.42
CA ALA A 17 0.35 1.35 -15.99
C ALA A 17 0.20 2.65 -15.17
N GLU A 18 1.00 3.68 -15.48
CA GLU A 18 0.89 5.00 -14.84
C GLU A 18 -0.50 5.63 -15.03
N LEU A 19 -1.07 5.50 -16.23
CA LEU A 19 -2.43 5.95 -16.54
C LEU A 19 -3.47 5.26 -15.68
N VAL A 20 -3.39 3.92 -15.56
CA VAL A 20 -4.30 3.12 -14.75
C VAL A 20 -4.18 3.49 -13.28
N ASP A 21 -2.96 3.60 -12.74
CA ASP A 21 -2.72 3.96 -11.33
C ASP A 21 -3.31 5.33 -10.98
N ARG A 22 -3.17 6.30 -11.89
CA ARG A 22 -3.81 7.62 -11.76
C ARG A 22 -5.33 7.49 -11.72
N TYR A 23 -5.94 6.80 -12.68
CA TYR A 23 -7.41 6.67 -12.73
C TYR A 23 -7.98 5.94 -11.50
N LEU A 24 -7.29 4.91 -11.02
CA LEU A 24 -7.69 4.21 -9.80
C LEU A 24 -7.57 5.12 -8.58
N SER A 25 -6.50 5.90 -8.46
CA SER A 25 -6.31 6.88 -7.39
C SER A 25 -7.42 7.93 -7.38
N GLU A 26 -7.72 8.51 -8.53
CA GLU A 26 -8.83 9.48 -8.69
C GLU A 26 -10.18 8.87 -8.31
N THR A 27 -10.42 7.59 -8.65
CA THR A 27 -11.65 6.88 -8.28
C THR A 27 -11.79 6.69 -6.77
N VAL A 28 -10.70 6.33 -6.09
CA VAL A 28 -10.66 6.22 -4.62
C VAL A 28 -10.95 7.58 -3.98
N LEU A 29 -10.30 8.64 -4.47
CA LEU A 29 -10.48 9.99 -3.94
C LEU A 29 -11.89 10.54 -4.17
N ALA A 30 -12.47 10.31 -5.35
CA ALA A 30 -13.86 10.66 -5.64
C ALA A 30 -14.85 9.92 -4.72
N SER A 31 -14.51 8.69 -4.33
CA SER A 31 -15.33 7.91 -3.39
C SER A 31 -15.18 8.42 -1.95
N LEU A 32 -13.97 8.79 -1.53
CA LEU A 32 -13.70 9.42 -0.24
C LEU A 32 -14.42 10.76 -0.07
N ALA A 33 -14.49 11.57 -1.13
CA ALA A 33 -15.20 12.84 -1.11
C ALA A 33 -16.72 12.70 -0.88
N LYS A 34 -17.29 11.52 -1.18
CA LYS A 34 -18.72 11.23 -0.99
C LYS A 34 -19.03 10.65 0.38
N SER A 35 -18.09 9.91 0.98
CA SER A 35 -18.30 9.23 2.26
C SER A 35 -17.00 8.81 2.92
N ASN A 36 -16.93 8.98 4.25
CA ASN A 36 -15.85 8.46 5.08
C ASN A 36 -15.84 6.93 5.19
N ALA A 37 -16.88 6.22 4.72
CA ALA A 37 -16.92 4.76 4.74
C ALA A 37 -15.74 4.11 4.00
N ILE A 38 -15.15 4.80 3.02
CA ILE A 38 -13.97 4.31 2.31
C ILE A 38 -12.73 4.31 3.21
N ILE A 39 -12.55 5.30 4.10
CA ILE A 39 -11.44 5.30 5.06
C ILE A 39 -11.54 4.10 6.00
N GLU A 40 -12.74 3.80 6.51
CA GLU A 40 -12.91 2.66 7.40
C GLU A 40 -12.62 1.33 6.70
N LYS A 41 -13.09 1.17 5.45
CA LYS A 41 -12.73 0.01 4.63
C LYS A 41 -11.24 -0.07 4.33
N TYR A 42 -10.59 1.08 4.12
CA TYR A 42 -9.16 1.16 3.90
C TYR A 42 -8.37 0.70 5.13
N ARG A 43 -8.74 1.16 6.32
CA ARG A 43 -8.12 0.74 7.60
C ARG A 43 -8.26 -0.77 7.85
N ALA A 44 -9.34 -1.38 7.37
CA ALA A 44 -9.58 -2.82 7.49
C ALA A 44 -8.92 -3.65 6.36
N SER A 45 -8.23 -3.01 5.42
CA SER A 45 -7.54 -3.68 4.31
C SER A 45 -6.04 -3.88 4.60
N ALA A 46 -5.31 -4.51 3.68
CA ALA A 46 -3.84 -4.56 3.72
C ALA A 46 -3.17 -3.21 3.39
N GLY A 47 -3.97 -2.17 3.06
CA GLY A 47 -3.47 -0.87 2.66
C GLY A 47 -2.82 -0.90 1.27
N LEU A 48 -2.06 0.15 0.97
CA LEU A 48 -1.30 0.25 -0.28
C LEU A 48 0.18 0.02 -0.02
N CYS A 49 0.87 -0.54 -1.01
CA CYS A 49 2.33 -0.51 -1.02
C CYS A 49 2.83 0.94 -1.11
N LEU A 50 4.09 1.18 -0.74
CA LEU A 50 4.67 2.52 -0.69
C LEU A 50 4.54 3.28 -2.03
N HIS A 51 4.70 2.58 -3.15
CA HIS A 51 4.56 3.16 -4.48
C HIS A 51 3.14 3.69 -4.73
N HIS A 52 2.13 2.83 -4.61
CA HIS A 52 0.74 3.22 -4.85
C HIS A 52 0.22 4.22 -3.80
N PHE A 53 0.71 4.16 -2.56
CA PHE A 53 0.41 5.17 -1.55
C PHE A 53 0.95 6.55 -1.95
N GLY A 54 2.19 6.61 -2.45
CA GLY A 54 2.78 7.84 -3.00
C GLY A 54 1.96 8.41 -4.15
N THR A 55 1.52 7.56 -5.09
CA THR A 55 0.64 7.96 -6.20
C THR A 55 -0.68 8.53 -5.68
N LEU A 56 -1.36 7.85 -4.74
CA LEU A 56 -2.61 8.33 -4.15
C LEU A 56 -2.44 9.72 -3.50
N LEU A 57 -1.36 9.92 -2.73
CA LEU A 57 -1.06 11.20 -2.10
C LEU A 57 -0.73 12.32 -3.09
N ALA A 58 -0.10 12.00 -4.23
CA ALA A 58 0.16 12.98 -5.28
C ALA A 58 -1.13 13.56 -5.87
N HIS A 59 -2.20 12.76 -5.90
CA HIS A 59 -3.52 13.17 -6.40
C HIS A 59 -4.46 13.74 -5.31
N THR A 60 -4.05 13.74 -4.03
CA THR A 60 -4.91 14.23 -2.93
C THR A 60 -4.71 15.72 -2.67
N HIS A 61 -5.65 16.57 -3.08
CA HIS A 61 -5.49 18.03 -2.95
C HIS A 61 -6.00 18.62 -1.63
N THR A 62 -6.94 17.96 -0.96
CA THR A 62 -7.52 18.47 0.29
C THR A 62 -6.66 18.09 1.49
N PRO A 63 -6.16 19.04 2.31
CA PRO A 63 -5.29 18.73 3.44
C PRO A 63 -5.90 17.78 4.47
N GLY A 64 -7.18 17.95 4.81
CA GLY A 64 -7.87 17.07 5.76
C GLY A 64 -7.98 15.62 5.24
N THR A 65 -8.36 15.45 3.97
CA THR A 65 -8.41 14.13 3.32
C THR A 65 -7.03 13.50 3.25
N ARG A 66 -6.01 14.27 2.89
CA ARG A 66 -4.61 13.83 2.85
C ARG A 66 -4.16 13.30 4.21
N GLN A 67 -4.42 14.04 5.29
CA GLN A 67 -4.04 13.61 6.63
C GLN A 67 -4.79 12.33 7.04
N ALA A 68 -6.09 12.25 6.77
CA ALA A 68 -6.88 11.08 7.12
C ALA A 68 -6.41 9.80 6.39
N ILE A 69 -5.98 9.91 5.12
CA ILE A 69 -5.37 8.82 4.35
C ILE A 69 -4.02 8.42 4.95
N ILE A 70 -3.18 9.39 5.34
CA ILE A 70 -1.90 9.14 6.01
C ILE A 70 -2.09 8.38 7.32
N ASP A 71 -3.00 8.86 8.17
CA ASP A 71 -3.28 8.25 9.47
C ASP A 71 -3.85 6.83 9.32
N ALA A 72 -4.62 6.58 8.25
CA ALA A 72 -5.13 5.25 7.93
C ALA A 72 -4.00 4.31 7.47
N GLN A 73 -3.13 4.76 6.56
CA GLN A 73 -2.01 3.95 6.08
C GLN A 73 -1.00 3.62 7.19
N LEU A 74 -0.67 4.61 8.04
CA LEU A 74 0.25 4.39 9.17
C LEU A 74 -0.28 3.34 10.15
N ALA A 75 -1.60 3.34 10.42
CA ALA A 75 -2.21 2.32 11.26
C ALA A 75 -2.06 0.92 10.65
N VAL A 76 -2.31 0.77 9.34
CA VAL A 76 -2.16 -0.50 8.62
C VAL A 76 -0.72 -0.99 8.63
N TRP A 77 0.25 -0.13 8.30
CA TRP A 77 1.66 -0.52 8.30
C TRP A 77 2.20 -0.81 9.71
N SER A 78 1.74 -0.10 10.73
CA SER A 78 2.12 -0.40 12.12
C SER A 78 1.65 -1.80 12.55
N ALA A 79 0.42 -2.17 12.18
CA ALA A 79 -0.09 -3.52 12.42
C ALA A 79 0.70 -4.58 11.65
N LEU A 80 0.99 -4.33 10.36
CA LEU A 80 1.80 -5.23 9.53
C LEU A 80 3.23 -5.40 10.08
N ASP A 81 3.87 -4.32 10.51
CA ASP A 81 5.22 -4.36 11.11
C ASP A 81 5.24 -5.21 12.39
N ALA A 82 4.24 -5.06 13.25
CA ALA A 82 4.10 -5.87 14.45
C ALA A 82 3.89 -7.37 14.13
N GLU A 83 3.07 -7.67 13.12
CA GLU A 83 2.86 -9.04 12.65
C GLU A 83 4.14 -9.63 12.03
N LEU A 84 4.85 -8.88 11.18
CA LEU A 84 6.13 -9.33 10.61
C LEU A 84 7.17 -9.59 11.70
N ALA A 85 7.25 -8.73 12.72
CA ALA A 85 8.13 -8.93 13.87
C ALA A 85 7.79 -10.23 14.62
N GLU A 86 6.50 -10.52 14.83
CA GLU A 86 6.05 -11.76 15.46
C GLU A 86 6.32 -12.99 14.59
N PHE A 87 6.11 -12.87 13.28
CA PHE A 87 6.44 -13.92 12.31
C PHE A 87 7.93 -14.26 12.35
N ILE A 88 8.80 -13.24 12.35
CA ILE A 88 10.25 -13.41 12.48
C ILE A 88 10.60 -14.05 13.82
N ARG A 89 9.99 -13.61 14.93
CA ARG A 89 10.22 -14.17 16.27
C ARG A 89 9.86 -15.65 16.32
N LYS A 90 8.69 -16.05 15.82
CA LYS A 90 8.22 -17.46 15.87
C LYS A 90 8.95 -18.40 14.93
N ASN A 91 9.63 -17.87 13.91
CA ASN A 91 10.55 -18.67 13.09
C ASN A 91 11.84 -19.06 13.84
N ASP A 92 12.15 -18.43 14.98
CA ASP A 92 13.24 -18.89 15.83
C ASP A 92 12.87 -20.23 16.50
N HIS A 93 13.76 -21.22 16.35
CA HIS A 93 13.62 -22.57 16.90
C HIS A 93 13.26 -22.62 18.41
N ARG A 94 13.61 -21.60 19.19
CA ARG A 94 13.27 -21.48 20.62
C ARG A 94 11.76 -21.42 20.85
N PHE A 95 11.01 -20.89 19.89
CA PHE A 95 9.56 -20.71 19.97
C PHE A 95 8.78 -21.72 19.12
N ARG A 96 9.42 -22.79 18.65
CA ARG A 96 8.81 -23.83 17.77
C ARG A 96 7.52 -24.50 18.29
N ARG A 97 7.20 -24.32 19.58
CA ARG A 97 5.98 -24.85 20.22
C ARG A 97 4.82 -23.85 20.20
N GLU A 98 5.11 -22.59 19.92
CA GLU A 98 4.10 -21.58 19.67
C GLU A 98 3.56 -21.72 18.25
N GLY A 99 2.23 -21.80 18.10
CA GLY A 99 1.59 -21.80 16.78
C GLY A 99 1.54 -20.40 16.18
N PHE A 100 1.30 -20.34 14.86
CA PHE A 100 1.05 -19.07 14.16
C PHE A 100 -0.37 -18.55 14.41
N GLY A 101 -0.49 -17.22 14.54
CA GLY A 101 -1.74 -16.47 14.62
C GLY A 101 -1.99 -15.65 13.34
N ALA A 102 -2.40 -14.39 13.51
CA ALA A 102 -2.65 -13.45 12.42
C ALA A 102 -1.40 -13.15 11.58
N GLU A 103 -0.21 -13.31 12.16
CA GLU A 103 1.06 -13.06 11.50
C GLU A 103 1.44 -14.11 10.44
N ARG A 104 0.71 -15.23 10.36
CA ARG A 104 1.01 -16.38 9.49
C ARG A 104 1.21 -15.99 8.02
N ASP A 105 0.43 -15.03 7.54
CA ASP A 105 0.39 -14.57 6.15
C ASP A 105 0.93 -13.14 5.98
N SER A 106 1.62 -12.61 6.99
CA SER A 106 2.15 -11.23 6.97
C SER A 106 3.13 -10.96 5.81
N TRP A 107 3.84 -11.98 5.33
CA TRP A 107 4.78 -11.87 4.22
C TRP A 107 4.11 -11.78 2.83
N GLU A 108 2.80 -12.06 2.74
CA GLU A 108 2.03 -11.93 1.50
C GLU A 108 1.45 -10.52 1.30
N ARG A 109 1.55 -9.65 2.33
CA ARG A 109 0.94 -8.33 2.38
C ARG A 109 1.93 -7.19 2.17
#